data_AF-A0A2N5YWY2-F1
#
_entry.id   AF-A0A2N5YWY2-F1
#
_cell.length_a   1.000
_cell.length_b   1.000
_cell.length_c   1.000
_cell.angle_alpha   90.00
_cell.angle_beta   90.00
_cell.angle_gamma   90.00
#
_symmetry.space_group_name_H-M   'P 1'
#
loop_
_entity.id
_entity.type
_entity.pdbx_description
1 polymer ?
#
loop_
_entity_poly.entity_id
_entity_poly.type
_entity_poly.pdbx_seq_one_letter_code
_entity_poly.pdbx_strand_id
1 'polypeptide(L)'
;MAFTPSASFSKGRKLEFLNQYNGIIHLDFDKLQQSELDNIFDKIIAIPYTLFCFRSPRNNGFKVFIKTNAEATQHTYVYKQVQKFYEDKLNIIADSSCKDISRLCFVSYDPNTYINDNPQLFNLFEKPQNKASSFVSRNANEYTTLFERCKLLTEKKLSYINGNRNNYIYLLASNCNRAGIPENEAISLISSNYDLAFTEISKSVNSAFSNHIDEFAKLAKFANLQTNSSNDSNFDFLKNTPFIPDDVISLLPEVLNSGCSAFSDRRERDVFLTGAIAILSGCLPGVSGIYAQKEVYPNLFSFIIAPAASGKGAMDF
;
A
#
# COMPACT_ATOMS: atom_id res chain seq x y z
N MET A 1 -22.19 19.81 -17.69
CA MET A 1 -21.05 19.85 -18.63
C MET A 1 -19.89 19.09 -18.02
N ALA A 2 -19.04 18.43 -18.82
CA ALA A 2 -17.86 17.72 -18.33
C ALA A 2 -16.73 17.81 -19.35
N PHE A 3 -15.49 17.66 -18.90
CA PHE A 3 -14.28 17.71 -19.74
C PHE A 3 -13.24 16.70 -19.26
N THR A 4 -12.26 16.40 -20.11
CA THR A 4 -11.11 15.58 -19.73
C THR A 4 -9.90 16.50 -19.50
N PRO A 5 -9.44 16.68 -18.25
CA PRO A 5 -8.42 17.68 -17.95
C PRO A 5 -7.07 17.33 -18.59
N SER A 6 -6.71 16.06 -18.51
CA SER A 6 -5.37 15.57 -18.87
C SER A 6 -5.11 15.51 -20.36
N ALA A 7 -6.15 15.52 -21.22
CA ALA A 7 -6.00 15.27 -22.65
C ALA A 7 -7.22 15.65 -23.51
N SER A 8 -6.99 15.85 -24.81
CA SER A 8 -8.02 15.92 -25.85
C SER A 8 -8.10 14.62 -26.65
N PHE A 9 -9.29 14.31 -27.19
CA PHE A 9 -9.58 13.08 -27.92
C PHE A 9 -10.39 13.37 -29.19
N SER A 10 -10.17 12.60 -30.25
CA SER A 10 -10.77 12.85 -31.58
C SER A 10 -12.18 12.26 -31.77
N LYS A 11 -12.47 11.08 -31.20
CA LYS A 11 -13.75 10.37 -31.37
C LYS A 11 -14.36 9.82 -30.07
N GLY A 12 -13.55 9.57 -29.04
CA GLY A 12 -14.02 9.07 -27.73
C GLY A 12 -12.89 8.99 -26.70
N ARG A 13 -13.21 8.81 -25.41
CA ARG A 13 -12.25 8.85 -24.29
C ARG A 13 -11.46 7.54 -24.09
N LYS A 14 -10.99 6.96 -25.18
CA LYS A 14 -10.07 5.82 -25.15
C LYS A 14 -8.67 6.30 -25.52
N LEU A 15 -7.64 5.69 -24.94
CA LEU A 15 -6.25 6.05 -25.23
C LEU A 15 -5.89 5.92 -26.72
N GLU A 16 -6.53 5.00 -27.45
CA GLU A 16 -6.37 4.85 -28.91
C GLU A 16 -6.82 6.07 -29.72
N PHE A 17 -7.66 6.93 -29.14
CA PHE A 17 -8.14 8.18 -29.75
C PHE A 17 -7.52 9.43 -29.11
N LEU A 18 -6.46 9.27 -28.32
CA LEU A 18 -5.72 10.38 -27.72
C LEU A 18 -5.16 11.27 -28.84
N ASN A 19 -5.57 12.54 -28.85
CA ASN A 19 -5.10 13.53 -29.80
C ASN A 19 -3.93 14.32 -29.22
N GLN A 20 -4.10 14.86 -28.01
CA GLN A 20 -3.07 15.63 -27.32
C GLN A 20 -3.12 15.36 -25.82
N TYR A 21 -1.95 15.14 -25.22
CA TYR A 21 -1.77 15.14 -23.76
C TYR A 21 -1.42 16.55 -23.28
N ASN A 22 -2.05 16.99 -22.19
CA ASN A 22 -1.99 18.39 -21.76
C ASN A 22 -1.05 18.61 -20.57
N GLY A 23 -0.45 17.55 -20.00
CA GLY A 23 0.40 17.66 -18.81
C GLY A 23 -0.33 18.14 -17.55
N ILE A 24 -1.66 18.01 -17.51
CA ILE A 24 -2.49 18.40 -16.36
C ILE A 24 -2.87 17.15 -15.56
N ILE A 25 -2.69 17.22 -14.24
CA ILE A 25 -3.19 16.23 -13.28
C ILE A 25 -4.40 16.81 -12.57
N HIS A 26 -5.45 16.01 -12.39
CA HIS A 26 -6.68 16.39 -11.71
C HIS A 26 -6.87 15.53 -10.47
N LEU A 27 -6.96 16.17 -9.30
CA LEU A 27 -7.30 15.55 -8.03
C LEU A 27 -8.72 15.93 -7.61
N ASP A 28 -9.43 14.98 -7.04
CA ASP A 28 -10.81 15.15 -6.56
C ASP A 28 -10.83 14.92 -5.05
N PHE A 29 -11.12 15.96 -4.27
CA PHE A 29 -11.29 15.89 -2.83
C PHE A 29 -12.77 16.07 -2.52
N ASP A 30 -13.41 15.02 -2.02
CA ASP A 30 -14.84 15.02 -1.70
C ASP A 30 -15.08 14.64 -0.24
N LYS A 31 -16.32 14.84 0.24
CA LYS A 31 -16.77 14.50 1.60
C LYS A 31 -16.04 15.30 2.70
N LEU A 32 -15.69 16.54 2.40
CA LEU A 32 -15.12 17.48 3.36
C LEU A 32 -16.23 18.10 4.22
N GLN A 33 -15.89 18.45 5.47
CA GLN A 33 -16.82 19.16 6.36
C GLN A 33 -16.91 20.63 5.94
N GLN A 34 -18.11 21.21 6.04
CA GLN A 34 -18.35 22.60 5.62
C GLN A 34 -17.45 23.61 6.35
N SER A 35 -17.14 23.36 7.62
CA SER A 35 -16.28 24.19 8.46
C SER A 35 -14.80 24.19 8.04
N GLU A 36 -14.37 23.19 7.25
CA GLU A 36 -12.97 23.03 6.84
C GLU A 36 -12.71 23.55 5.43
N LEU A 37 -13.76 23.80 4.64
CA LEU A 37 -13.64 24.12 3.22
C LEU A 37 -12.78 25.36 2.97
N ASP A 38 -12.99 26.44 3.72
CA ASP A 38 -12.27 27.69 3.49
C ASP A 38 -10.78 27.55 3.83
N ASN A 39 -10.45 26.88 4.94
CA ASN A 39 -9.06 26.57 5.31
C ASN A 39 -8.37 25.68 4.27
N ILE A 40 -9.05 24.64 3.78
CA ILE A 40 -8.52 23.75 2.75
C ILE A 40 -8.31 24.52 1.43
N PHE A 41 -9.25 25.38 1.06
CA PHE A 41 -9.12 26.24 -0.12
C PHE A 41 -7.90 27.15 -0.03
N ASP A 42 -7.71 27.84 1.10
CA ASP A 42 -6.55 28.71 1.35
C ASP A 42 -5.22 27.94 1.21
N LYS A 43 -5.18 26.71 1.74
CA LYS A 43 -4.00 25.83 1.58
C LYS A 43 -3.78 25.42 0.13
N ILE A 44 -4.83 25.10 -0.62
CA ILE A 44 -4.73 24.71 -2.04
C ILE A 44 -4.18 25.84 -2.90
N ILE A 45 -4.69 27.07 -2.72
CA ILE A 45 -4.27 28.22 -3.54
C ILE A 45 -2.85 28.70 -3.17
N ALA A 46 -2.39 28.42 -1.95
CA ALA A 46 -1.02 28.68 -1.52
C ALA A 46 0.01 27.71 -2.12
N ILE A 47 -0.42 26.58 -2.70
CA ILE A 47 0.50 25.64 -3.35
C ILE A 47 0.86 26.17 -4.75
N PRO A 48 2.15 26.41 -5.06
CA PRO A 48 2.57 27.08 -6.28
C PRO A 48 2.31 26.27 -7.57
N TYR A 49 2.07 24.97 -7.43
CA TYR A 49 1.79 24.06 -8.55
C TYR A 49 0.31 24.05 -8.97
N THR A 50 -0.58 24.62 -8.15
CA THR A 50 -2.02 24.67 -8.45
C THR A 50 -2.26 25.59 -9.64
N LEU A 51 -2.73 25.01 -10.76
CA LEU A 51 -3.12 25.73 -11.97
C LEU A 51 -4.52 26.34 -11.81
N PHE A 52 -5.50 25.55 -11.39
CA PHE A 52 -6.82 26.06 -11.03
C PHE A 52 -7.51 25.13 -10.03
N CYS A 53 -8.50 25.65 -9.30
CA CYS A 53 -9.29 24.92 -8.33
C CYS A 53 -10.71 25.49 -8.23
N PHE A 54 -11.71 24.62 -8.15
CA PHE A 54 -13.10 25.03 -7.94
C PHE A 54 -13.84 24.04 -7.01
N ARG A 55 -14.89 24.52 -6.34
CA ARG A 55 -15.77 23.71 -5.50
C ARG A 55 -16.50 22.63 -6.29
N SER A 56 -16.46 21.40 -5.80
CA SER A 56 -17.09 20.26 -6.47
C SER A 56 -18.61 20.47 -6.60
N PRO A 57 -19.30 19.82 -7.57
CA PRO A 57 -20.73 20.05 -7.82
C PRO A 57 -21.66 19.80 -6.61
N ARG A 58 -21.20 19.04 -5.62
CA ARG A 58 -21.94 18.75 -4.38
C ARG A 58 -21.65 19.76 -3.25
N ASN A 59 -20.81 20.76 -3.53
CA ASN A 59 -20.40 21.82 -2.61
C ASN A 59 -19.75 21.33 -1.29
N ASN A 60 -19.15 20.13 -1.30
CA ASN A 60 -18.52 19.50 -0.14
C ASN A 60 -17.12 18.98 -0.45
N GLY A 61 -16.43 19.68 -1.36
CA GLY A 61 -15.20 19.21 -1.95
C GLY A 61 -14.58 20.21 -2.92
N PHE A 62 -13.40 19.87 -3.41
CA PHE A 62 -12.64 20.64 -4.39
C PHE A 62 -12.12 19.76 -5.52
N LYS A 63 -12.19 20.28 -6.74
CA LYS A 63 -11.46 19.74 -7.88
C LYS A 63 -10.23 20.59 -8.10
N VAL A 64 -9.06 19.97 -7.99
CA VAL A 64 -7.76 20.66 -8.02
C VAL A 64 -6.99 20.20 -9.25
N PHE A 65 -6.44 21.15 -10.00
CA PHE A 65 -5.75 20.89 -11.26
C PHE A 65 -4.32 21.41 -11.18
N ILE A 66 -3.37 20.55 -11.52
CA ILE A 66 -1.94 20.77 -11.32
C ILE A 66 -1.25 20.68 -12.67
N LYS A 67 -0.42 21.67 -13.00
CA LYS A 67 0.39 21.64 -14.23
C LYS A 67 1.71 20.91 -13.97
N THR A 68 2.06 20.01 -14.87
CA THR A 68 3.26 19.16 -14.80
C THR A 68 4.02 19.20 -16.14
N ASN A 69 5.27 18.75 -16.12
CA ASN A 69 6.08 18.50 -17.31
C ASN A 69 6.02 17.03 -17.77
N ALA A 70 5.03 16.27 -17.31
CA ALA A 70 4.90 14.86 -17.60
C ALA A 70 4.61 14.60 -19.09
N GLU A 71 5.06 13.45 -19.58
CA GLU A 71 4.57 12.85 -20.82
C GLU A 71 3.41 11.89 -20.53
N ALA A 72 2.61 11.57 -21.57
CA ALA A 72 1.44 10.69 -21.43
C ALA A 72 1.81 9.32 -20.82
N THR A 73 2.98 8.77 -21.17
CA THR A 73 3.48 7.49 -20.64
C THR A 73 3.83 7.54 -19.15
N GLN A 74 4.06 8.74 -18.61
CA GLN A 74 4.41 8.96 -17.20
C GLN A 74 3.19 9.32 -16.34
N HIS A 75 2.03 9.57 -16.95
CA HIS A 75 0.85 10.14 -16.28
C HIS A 75 0.51 9.47 -14.95
N THR A 76 0.32 8.15 -14.94
CA THR A 76 -0.08 7.41 -13.73
C THR A 76 0.97 7.51 -12.62
N TYR A 77 2.26 7.56 -12.99
CA TYR A 77 3.35 7.70 -12.03
C TYR A 77 3.37 9.11 -11.44
N VAL A 78 3.25 10.14 -12.28
CA VAL A 78 3.19 11.55 -11.84
C VAL A 78 1.96 11.80 -10.99
N TYR A 79 0.81 11.26 -11.39
CA TYR A 79 -0.44 11.33 -10.66
C TYR A 79 -0.24 10.90 -9.21
N LYS A 80 0.41 9.75 -8.98
CA LYS A 80 0.66 9.23 -7.62
C LYS A 80 1.55 10.17 -6.79
N GLN A 81 2.57 10.77 -7.40
CA GLN A 81 3.43 11.74 -6.70
C GLN A 81 2.67 13.01 -6.32
N VAL A 82 1.90 13.56 -7.27
CA VAL A 82 1.07 14.75 -7.06
C VAL A 82 -0.01 14.46 -6.00
N GLN A 83 -0.70 13.33 -6.11
CA GLN A 83 -1.67 12.88 -5.12
C GLN A 83 -1.04 12.86 -3.73
N LYS A 84 0.06 12.12 -3.56
CA LYS A 84 0.74 12.02 -2.27
C LYS A 84 1.16 13.39 -1.73
N PHE A 85 1.74 14.24 -2.57
CA PHE A 85 2.17 15.59 -2.16
C PHE A 85 1.00 16.43 -1.62
N TYR A 86 -0.13 16.45 -2.33
CA TYR A 86 -1.29 17.22 -1.90
C TYR A 86 -1.96 16.60 -0.67
N GLU A 87 -2.08 15.27 -0.61
CA GLU A 87 -2.63 14.58 0.57
C GLU A 87 -1.79 14.88 1.83
N ASP A 88 -0.46 14.80 1.73
CA ASP A 88 0.46 15.11 2.83
C ASP A 88 0.39 16.60 3.24
N LYS A 89 0.20 17.52 2.28
CA LYS A 89 0.10 18.97 2.54
C LYS A 89 -1.23 19.40 3.14
N LEU A 90 -2.33 18.79 2.70
CA LEU A 90 -3.69 19.16 3.08
C LEU A 90 -4.21 18.33 4.26
N ASN A 91 -3.58 17.18 4.54
CA ASN A 91 -4.02 16.18 5.51
C ASN A 91 -5.45 15.64 5.22
N ILE A 92 -5.74 15.44 3.93
CA ILE A 92 -7.00 14.87 3.42
C ILE A 92 -6.67 13.90 2.28
N ILE A 93 -7.55 12.96 1.99
CA ILE A 93 -7.33 11.91 0.97
C ILE A 93 -8.07 12.26 -0.31
N ALA A 94 -7.41 12.11 -1.47
CA ALA A 94 -8.02 12.30 -2.78
C ALA A 94 -8.69 11.01 -3.28
N ASP A 95 -9.67 11.13 -4.18
CA ASP A 95 -10.23 9.96 -4.88
C ASP A 95 -9.16 9.29 -5.76
N SER A 96 -8.77 8.08 -5.38
CA SER A 96 -7.81 7.24 -6.12
C SER A 96 -8.25 6.88 -7.55
N SER A 97 -9.53 7.09 -7.89
CA SER A 97 -10.11 6.77 -9.20
C SER A 97 -9.75 7.76 -10.31
N CYS A 98 -9.15 8.90 -9.97
CA CYS A 98 -8.86 9.97 -10.92
C CYS A 98 -7.54 9.83 -11.69
N LYS A 99 -6.85 8.69 -11.55
CA LYS A 99 -5.50 8.42 -12.10
C LYS A 99 -5.39 8.23 -13.62
N ASP A 100 -6.51 8.11 -14.33
CA ASP A 100 -6.52 7.78 -15.75
C ASP A 100 -6.51 9.05 -16.62
N ILE A 101 -5.72 9.05 -17.71
CA ILE A 101 -5.67 10.18 -18.68
C ILE A 101 -7.06 10.52 -19.22
N SER A 102 -7.93 9.52 -19.37
CA SER A 102 -9.28 9.67 -19.92
C SER A 102 -10.35 10.03 -18.87
N ARG A 103 -9.95 10.30 -17.62
CA ARG A 103 -10.87 10.59 -16.52
C ARG A 103 -11.67 11.86 -16.80
N LEU A 104 -13.00 11.73 -16.75
CA LEU A 104 -13.90 12.89 -16.85
C LEU A 104 -13.92 13.67 -15.54
N CYS A 105 -14.01 14.98 -15.69
CA CYS A 105 -14.27 15.94 -14.65
C CYS A 105 -15.57 16.69 -14.97
N PHE A 106 -16.51 16.70 -14.01
CA PHE A 106 -17.70 17.53 -14.12
C PHE A 106 -17.38 18.99 -13.79
N VAL A 107 -17.87 19.89 -14.62
CA VAL A 107 -17.76 21.34 -14.39
C VAL A 107 -18.74 21.74 -13.28
N SER A 108 -18.29 22.62 -12.40
CA SER A 108 -19.10 23.25 -11.35
C SER A 108 -19.11 24.75 -11.54
N TYR A 109 -20.23 25.40 -11.20
CA TYR A 109 -20.26 26.85 -11.08
C TYR A 109 -19.76 27.20 -9.68
N ASP A 110 -18.61 27.88 -9.60
CA ASP A 110 -18.04 28.36 -8.35
C ASP A 110 -17.56 29.80 -8.53
N PRO A 111 -18.21 30.80 -7.89
CA PRO A 111 -17.80 32.20 -7.99
C PRO A 111 -16.41 32.46 -7.38
N ASN A 112 -15.91 31.55 -6.53
CA ASN A 112 -14.59 31.65 -5.90
C ASN A 112 -13.55 30.75 -6.60
N THR A 113 -13.77 30.38 -7.86
CA THR A 113 -12.81 29.60 -8.63
C THR A 113 -11.45 30.30 -8.62
N TYR A 114 -10.42 29.56 -8.20
CA TYR A 114 -9.04 30.01 -8.28
C TYR A 114 -8.43 29.62 -9.62
N ILE A 115 -7.74 30.56 -10.27
CA ILE A 115 -6.97 30.35 -11.50
C ILE A 115 -5.61 31.02 -11.31
N ASN A 116 -4.55 30.26 -11.59
CA ASN A 116 -3.18 30.75 -11.65
C ASN A 116 -2.72 30.71 -13.10
N ASP A 117 -2.46 31.86 -13.69
CA ASP A 117 -2.01 31.96 -15.09
C ASP A 117 -0.57 31.45 -15.29
N ASN A 118 0.24 31.42 -14.21
CA ASN A 118 1.65 31.06 -14.25
C ASN A 118 2.04 30.13 -13.09
N PRO A 119 1.46 28.91 -12.98
CA PRO A 119 1.84 27.98 -11.93
C PRO A 119 3.26 27.46 -12.16
N GLN A 120 3.95 27.17 -11.06
CA GLN A 120 5.18 26.39 -11.14
C GLN A 120 4.85 24.99 -11.66
N LEU A 121 5.74 24.41 -12.46
CA LEU A 121 5.57 23.03 -12.89
C LEU A 121 5.89 22.10 -11.72
N PHE A 122 4.98 21.16 -11.44
CA PHE A 122 5.31 20.04 -10.58
C PHE A 122 6.29 19.14 -11.32
N ASN A 123 7.57 19.25 -10.98
CA ASN A 123 8.62 18.44 -11.57
C ASN A 123 8.59 17.03 -10.98
N LEU A 124 8.81 16.05 -11.84
CA LEU A 124 9.06 14.67 -11.44
C LEU A 124 10.16 14.63 -10.37
N PHE A 125 9.88 14.02 -9.22
CA PHE A 125 10.97 13.28 -8.59
C PHE A 125 11.33 12.19 -9.59
N GLU A 126 12.59 12.18 -10.04
CA GLU A 126 13.08 11.11 -10.89
C GLU A 126 12.58 9.80 -10.30
N LYS A 127 12.09 8.89 -11.15
CA LYS A 127 12.07 7.47 -10.76
C LYS A 127 13.41 7.24 -10.07
N PRO A 128 13.49 6.54 -8.92
CA PRO A 128 14.77 5.96 -8.57
C PRO A 128 15.19 5.19 -9.83
N GLN A 129 16.11 5.79 -10.61
CA GLN A 129 16.85 5.07 -11.60
C GLN A 129 17.36 3.90 -10.80
N ASN A 130 17.24 2.71 -11.36
CA ASN A 130 17.90 1.55 -10.83
C ASN A 130 19.35 1.99 -10.54
N LYS A 131 19.65 2.38 -9.29
CA LYS A 131 20.96 2.19 -8.74
C LYS A 131 21.12 0.72 -9.01
N ALA A 132 22.02 0.41 -9.93
CA ALA A 132 22.43 -0.93 -10.23
C ALA A 132 22.88 -1.53 -8.90
N SER A 133 21.91 -2.02 -8.12
CA SER A 133 22.12 -2.96 -7.06
C SER A 133 22.57 -4.17 -7.84
N SER A 134 23.90 -4.27 -7.98
CA SER A 134 24.65 -5.45 -8.37
C SER A 134 23.71 -6.55 -8.85
N PHE A 135 23.53 -6.67 -10.16
CA PHE A 135 22.94 -7.86 -10.75
C PHE A 135 23.82 -9.03 -10.28
N VAL A 136 23.45 -9.63 -9.15
CA VAL A 136 23.85 -10.99 -8.85
C VAL A 136 23.15 -11.76 -9.96
N SER A 137 23.91 -12.23 -10.93
CA SER A 137 23.42 -13.05 -12.04
C SER A 137 22.74 -14.28 -11.45
N ARG A 138 21.43 -14.19 -11.20
CA ARG A 138 20.61 -15.33 -10.84
C ARG A 138 20.43 -16.17 -12.10
N ASN A 139 20.78 -17.45 -12.02
CA ASN A 139 20.66 -18.37 -13.15
C ASN A 139 19.18 -18.61 -13.48
N ALA A 140 18.86 -18.96 -14.73
CA ALA A 140 17.48 -19.20 -15.19
C ALA A 140 16.68 -20.17 -14.29
N ASN A 141 17.33 -21.17 -13.70
CA ASN A 141 16.71 -22.12 -12.76
C ASN A 141 16.17 -21.46 -11.47
N GLU A 142 16.77 -20.36 -11.02
CA GLU A 142 16.34 -19.65 -9.82
C GLU A 142 15.05 -18.85 -10.08
N TYR A 143 14.92 -18.24 -11.27
CA TYR A 143 13.69 -17.54 -11.65
C TYR A 143 12.51 -18.51 -11.82
N THR A 144 12.73 -19.70 -12.38
CA THR A 144 11.71 -20.75 -12.45
C THR A 144 11.22 -21.13 -11.06
N THR A 145 12.14 -21.29 -10.10
CA THR A 145 11.79 -21.63 -8.71
C THR A 145 11.01 -20.50 -8.02
N LEU A 146 11.42 -19.24 -8.21
CA LEU A 146 10.69 -18.08 -7.70
C LEU A 146 9.30 -17.96 -8.33
N PHE A 147 9.19 -18.27 -9.63
CA PHE A 147 7.94 -18.22 -10.37
C PHE A 147 6.94 -19.25 -9.87
N GLU A 148 7.36 -20.50 -9.64
CA GLU A 148 6.49 -21.52 -9.04
C GLU A 148 5.98 -21.11 -7.66
N ARG A 149 6.84 -20.49 -6.84
CA ARG A 149 6.40 -19.93 -5.55
C ARG A 149 5.37 -18.80 -5.73
N CYS A 150 5.57 -17.92 -6.72
CA CYS A 150 4.61 -16.85 -7.04
C CYS A 150 3.26 -17.42 -7.51
N LYS A 151 3.29 -18.51 -8.28
CA LYS A 151 2.10 -19.25 -8.72
C LYS A 151 1.32 -19.81 -7.54
N LEU A 152 1.98 -20.56 -6.65
CA LEU A 152 1.35 -21.09 -5.43
C LEU A 152 0.74 -20.00 -4.55
N LEU A 153 1.42 -18.85 -4.40
CA LEU A 153 0.87 -17.71 -3.64
C LEU A 153 -0.35 -17.09 -4.30
N THR A 154 -0.37 -17.06 -5.63
CA THR A 154 -1.50 -16.54 -6.42
C THR A 154 -2.70 -17.48 -6.30
N GLU A 155 -2.48 -18.79 -6.38
CA GLU A 155 -3.52 -19.83 -6.30
C GLU A 155 -4.22 -19.90 -4.94
N LYS A 156 -3.56 -19.44 -3.86
CA LYS A 156 -4.22 -19.25 -2.56
C LYS A 156 -5.32 -18.19 -2.57
N LYS A 157 -5.34 -17.29 -3.56
CA LYS A 157 -6.27 -16.15 -3.64
C LYS A 157 -7.16 -16.19 -4.85
N LEU A 158 -6.65 -16.61 -6.00
CA LEU A 158 -7.37 -16.61 -7.27
C LEU A 158 -7.13 -17.92 -8.00
N SER A 159 -8.18 -18.44 -8.63
CA SER A 159 -8.08 -19.58 -9.55
C SER A 159 -7.99 -19.09 -11.00
N TYR A 160 -7.16 -19.76 -11.80
CA TYR A 160 -7.06 -19.51 -13.23
C TYR A 160 -8.20 -20.24 -13.96
N ILE A 161 -9.33 -19.56 -14.10
CA ILE A 161 -10.55 -20.08 -14.75
C ILE A 161 -11.13 -19.05 -15.73
N ASN A 162 -11.97 -19.52 -16.66
CA ASN A 162 -12.61 -18.65 -17.63
C ASN A 162 -13.38 -17.51 -16.93
N GLY A 163 -13.20 -16.27 -17.39
CA GLY A 163 -13.73 -15.06 -16.73
C GLY A 163 -12.84 -14.43 -15.65
N ASN A 164 -11.80 -15.12 -15.15
CA ASN A 164 -10.88 -14.59 -14.13
C ASN A 164 -9.40 -14.61 -14.54
N ARG A 165 -9.08 -15.07 -15.76
CA ARG A 165 -7.71 -15.25 -16.27
C ARG A 165 -6.85 -13.99 -16.15
N ASN A 166 -7.35 -12.83 -16.57
CA ASN A 166 -6.60 -11.57 -16.52
C ASN A 166 -6.30 -11.09 -15.09
N ASN A 167 -7.26 -11.22 -14.17
CA ASN A 167 -7.04 -10.88 -12.76
C ASN A 167 -5.98 -11.78 -12.13
N TYR A 168 -6.03 -13.08 -12.47
CA TYR A 168 -5.03 -14.04 -12.03
C TYR A 168 -3.64 -13.67 -12.55
N ILE A 169 -3.48 -13.40 -13.86
CA ILE A 169 -2.19 -13.00 -14.44
C ILE A 169 -1.68 -11.69 -13.84
N TYR A 170 -2.54 -10.71 -13.64
CA TYR A 170 -2.16 -9.45 -12.98
C TYR A 170 -1.61 -9.67 -11.56
N LEU A 171 -2.28 -10.51 -10.76
CA LEU A 171 -1.83 -10.84 -9.41
C LEU A 171 -0.52 -11.64 -9.44
N LEU A 172 -0.40 -12.61 -10.35
CA LEU A 172 0.81 -13.39 -10.55
C LEU A 172 2.00 -12.50 -10.92
N ALA A 173 1.82 -11.59 -11.89
CA ALA A 173 2.83 -10.63 -12.30
C ALA A 173 3.23 -9.68 -11.16
N SER A 174 2.26 -9.23 -10.35
CA SER A 174 2.52 -8.43 -9.16
C SER A 174 3.38 -9.19 -8.14
N ASN A 175 3.14 -10.50 -7.97
CA ASN A 175 3.96 -11.35 -7.10
C ASN A 175 5.36 -11.58 -7.67
N CYS A 176 5.50 -11.77 -8.99
CA CYS A 176 6.79 -11.88 -9.67
C CYS A 176 7.64 -10.62 -9.47
N ASN A 177 7.02 -9.44 -9.63
CA ASN A 177 7.65 -8.14 -9.35
C ASN A 177 8.17 -8.07 -7.90
N ARG A 178 7.33 -8.40 -6.91
CA ARG A 178 7.73 -8.42 -5.49
C ARG A 178 8.84 -9.42 -5.18
N ALA A 179 8.85 -10.57 -5.87
CA ALA A 179 9.89 -11.58 -5.76
C ALA A 179 11.22 -11.18 -6.43
N GLY A 180 11.21 -10.12 -7.23
CA GLY A 180 12.39 -9.61 -7.94
C GLY A 180 12.69 -10.36 -9.24
N ILE A 181 11.67 -10.98 -9.85
CA ILE A 181 11.79 -11.52 -11.21
C ILE A 181 11.71 -10.32 -12.19
N PRO A 182 12.71 -10.12 -13.07
CA PRO A 182 12.67 -9.06 -14.07
C PRO A 182 11.43 -9.14 -14.97
N GLU A 183 10.94 -7.99 -15.44
CA GLU A 183 9.71 -7.91 -16.24
C GLU A 183 9.75 -8.81 -17.48
N ASN A 184 10.87 -8.80 -18.23
CA ASN A 184 11.04 -9.64 -19.41
C ASN A 184 11.00 -11.14 -19.08
N GLU A 185 11.63 -11.55 -17.97
CA GLU A 185 11.61 -12.94 -17.50
C GLU A 185 10.21 -13.35 -17.06
N ALA A 186 9.49 -12.47 -16.36
CA ALA A 186 8.11 -12.70 -15.97
C ALA A 186 7.17 -12.85 -17.18
N ILE A 187 7.33 -12.02 -18.22
CA ILE A 187 6.57 -12.15 -19.48
C ILE A 187 6.85 -13.51 -20.12
N SER A 188 8.12 -13.91 -20.20
CA SER A 188 8.52 -15.19 -20.79
C SER A 188 7.90 -16.37 -20.04
N LEU A 189 8.09 -16.43 -18.72
CA LEU A 189 7.59 -17.52 -17.87
C LEU A 189 6.07 -17.60 -17.86
N ILE A 190 5.37 -16.47 -17.83
CA ILE A 190 3.90 -16.47 -17.87
C ILE A 190 3.42 -16.92 -19.26
N SER A 191 4.06 -16.48 -20.34
CA SER A 191 3.69 -16.84 -21.70
C SER A 191 3.95 -18.31 -22.02
N SER A 192 4.93 -18.95 -21.36
CA SER A 192 5.17 -20.39 -21.49
C SER A 192 4.20 -21.25 -20.67
N ASN A 193 3.55 -20.70 -19.65
CA ASN A 193 2.76 -21.48 -18.69
C ASN A 193 1.23 -21.27 -18.80
N TYR A 194 0.76 -20.31 -19.59
CA TYR A 194 -0.66 -19.96 -19.72
C TYR A 194 -1.09 -19.72 -21.17
N ASP A 195 -2.37 -19.96 -21.46
CA ASP A 195 -2.97 -19.99 -22.81
C ASP A 195 -3.47 -18.62 -23.33
N LEU A 196 -3.09 -17.52 -22.69
CA LEU A 196 -3.49 -16.17 -23.13
C LEU A 196 -2.60 -15.66 -24.27
N ALA A 197 -3.15 -14.78 -25.11
CA ALA A 197 -2.38 -14.13 -26.15
C ALA A 197 -1.23 -13.32 -25.56
N PHE A 198 -0.05 -13.37 -26.20
CA PHE A 198 1.15 -12.65 -25.75
C PHE A 198 0.89 -11.16 -25.49
N THR A 199 0.05 -10.52 -26.29
CA THR A 199 -0.32 -9.11 -26.14
C THR A 199 -1.14 -8.84 -24.88
N GLU A 200 -1.97 -9.79 -24.45
CA GLU A 200 -2.80 -9.70 -23.24
C GLU A 200 -1.97 -9.96 -21.98
N ILE A 201 -1.07 -10.95 -22.05
CA ILE A 201 -0.07 -11.21 -21.00
C ILE A 201 0.82 -9.99 -20.82
N SER A 202 1.42 -9.49 -21.89
CA SER A 202 2.30 -8.31 -21.85
C SER A 202 1.61 -7.09 -21.24
N LYS A 203 0.36 -6.82 -21.62
CA LYS A 203 -0.42 -5.72 -21.02
C LYS A 203 -0.63 -5.91 -19.52
N SER A 204 -0.99 -7.12 -19.09
CA SER A 204 -1.24 -7.42 -17.68
C SER A 204 0.04 -7.33 -16.84
N VAL A 205 1.15 -7.84 -17.36
CA VAL A 205 2.47 -7.78 -16.70
C VAL A 205 2.96 -6.34 -16.62
N ASN A 206 2.95 -5.60 -17.72
CA ASN A 206 3.40 -4.20 -17.74
C ASN A 206 2.58 -3.33 -16.78
N SER A 207 1.26 -3.57 -16.71
CA SER A 207 0.39 -2.89 -15.76
C SER A 207 0.77 -3.20 -14.30
N ALA A 208 1.02 -4.47 -13.97
CA ALA A 208 1.43 -4.89 -12.63
C ALA A 208 2.79 -4.28 -12.22
N PHE A 209 3.79 -4.34 -13.11
CA PHE A 209 5.13 -3.80 -12.85
C PHE A 209 5.14 -2.27 -12.75
N SER A 210 4.35 -1.58 -13.59
CA SER A 210 4.22 -0.12 -13.53
C SER A 210 3.47 0.35 -12.28
N ASN A 211 2.43 -0.37 -11.86
CA ASN A 211 1.64 0.00 -10.68
C ASN A 211 2.36 -0.27 -9.36
N HIS A 212 3.26 -1.26 -9.34
CA HIS A 212 3.98 -1.71 -8.15
C HIS A 212 5.49 -1.48 -8.28
N ILE A 213 5.92 -0.40 -8.94
CA ILE A 213 7.36 -0.14 -9.20
C ILE A 213 8.19 -0.08 -7.91
N ASP A 214 7.63 0.52 -6.85
CA ASP A 214 8.28 0.65 -5.54
C ASP A 214 8.31 -0.68 -4.76
N GLU A 215 7.66 -1.72 -5.27
CA GLU A 215 7.60 -3.04 -4.63
C GLU A 215 8.57 -4.05 -5.23
N PHE A 216 9.31 -3.68 -6.29
CA PHE A 216 10.25 -4.59 -6.95
C PHE A 216 11.28 -5.15 -5.98
N ALA A 217 11.41 -6.48 -6.00
CA ALA A 217 12.30 -7.25 -5.14
C ALA A 217 12.11 -6.98 -3.63
N LYS A 218 10.99 -6.41 -3.17
CA LYS A 218 10.74 -6.24 -1.72
C LYS A 218 10.83 -7.56 -0.98
N LEU A 219 10.24 -8.65 -1.50
CA LEU A 219 10.30 -9.97 -0.86
C LEU A 219 11.72 -10.53 -0.83
N ALA A 220 12.50 -10.34 -1.91
CA ALA A 220 13.90 -10.75 -1.96
C ALA A 220 14.77 -9.91 -1.01
N LYS A 221 14.51 -8.61 -0.88
CA LYS A 221 15.14 -7.74 0.11
C LYS A 221 14.80 -8.18 1.52
N PHE A 222 13.54 -8.48 1.83
CA PHE A 222 13.15 -9.04 3.13
C PHE A 222 13.83 -10.39 3.42
N ALA A 223 13.95 -11.28 2.43
CA ALA A 223 14.66 -12.55 2.58
C ALA A 223 16.18 -12.36 2.74
N ASN A 224 16.79 -11.44 2.00
CA ASN A 224 18.22 -11.12 2.11
C ASN A 224 18.56 -10.34 3.40
N LEU A 225 17.64 -9.52 3.92
CA LEU A 225 17.74 -8.94 5.25
C LEU A 225 17.69 -10.03 6.34
N GLN A 226 17.06 -11.17 6.09
CA GLN A 226 17.09 -12.30 7.02
C GLN A 226 18.40 -13.10 6.95
N THR A 227 19.12 -13.06 5.83
CA THR A 227 20.38 -13.81 5.63
C THR A 227 21.65 -12.99 5.88
N ASN A 228 21.61 -11.65 5.72
CA ASN A 228 22.80 -10.77 5.82
C ASN A 228 22.75 -9.73 6.96
N SER A 229 21.94 -9.92 8.01
CA SER A 229 21.88 -8.98 9.14
C SER A 229 22.21 -9.66 10.47
N SER A 230 23.48 -9.98 10.66
CA SER A 230 24.14 -9.65 11.92
C SER A 230 24.42 -8.14 11.89
N ASN A 231 23.84 -7.39 12.83
CA ASN A 231 23.99 -5.94 13.07
C ASN A 231 23.01 -5.00 12.36
N ASP A 232 21.70 -5.10 12.67
CA ASP A 232 20.83 -3.92 12.58
C ASP A 232 19.83 -3.87 13.76
N SER A 233 20.03 -2.90 14.65
CA SER A 233 19.50 -2.85 16.02
C SER A 233 17.98 -2.63 16.14
N ASN A 234 17.26 -2.50 15.02
CA ASN A 234 15.80 -2.25 15.03
C ASN A 234 14.96 -3.49 14.69
N PHE A 235 15.48 -4.47 13.94
CA PHE A 235 14.79 -5.75 13.71
C PHE A 235 15.01 -6.74 14.86
N ASP A 236 16.01 -6.45 15.70
CA ASP A 236 16.42 -7.25 16.84
C ASP A 236 15.29 -7.38 17.87
N PHE A 237 14.47 -6.33 18.06
CA PHE A 237 13.39 -6.35 19.04
C PHE A 237 12.27 -7.38 18.76
N LEU A 238 11.96 -7.67 17.50
CA LEU A 238 10.89 -8.63 17.16
C LEU A 238 11.36 -10.09 17.20
N LYS A 239 12.67 -10.33 17.11
CA LYS A 239 13.26 -11.68 17.19
C LYS A 239 13.85 -11.97 18.58
N ASN A 240 14.33 -10.96 19.29
CA ASN A 240 14.96 -11.06 20.60
C ASN A 240 14.06 -10.56 21.73
N THR A 241 12.74 -10.59 21.56
CA THR A 241 11.82 -10.37 22.68
C THR A 241 12.20 -11.37 23.79
N PRO A 242 12.52 -10.90 25.00
CA PRO A 242 12.88 -11.80 26.08
C PRO A 242 11.74 -12.78 26.32
N PHE A 243 12.11 -14.01 26.67
CA PHE A 243 11.13 -14.98 27.11
C PHE A 243 10.72 -14.68 28.54
N ILE A 244 9.49 -15.07 28.89
CA ILE A 244 9.06 -15.09 30.27
C ILE A 244 9.95 -16.12 31.01
N PRO A 245 10.65 -15.69 32.09
CA PRO A 245 11.49 -16.57 32.87
C PRO A 245 10.70 -17.76 33.46
N ASP A 246 11.33 -18.93 33.52
CA ASP A 246 10.64 -20.15 33.94
C ASP A 246 10.32 -20.16 35.45
N ASP A 247 11.07 -19.40 36.25
CA ASP A 247 10.76 -19.14 37.65
C ASP A 247 9.45 -18.35 37.81
N VAL A 248 9.18 -17.36 36.96
CA VAL A 248 7.89 -16.65 36.94
C VAL A 248 6.75 -17.63 36.63
N ILE A 249 6.96 -18.55 35.69
CA ILE A 249 5.94 -19.53 35.29
C ILE A 249 5.67 -20.53 36.40
N SER A 250 6.72 -20.94 37.12
CA SER A 250 6.58 -21.84 38.27
C SER A 250 5.76 -21.25 39.42
N LEU A 251 5.66 -19.91 39.48
CA LEU A 251 4.89 -19.16 40.49
C LEU A 251 3.46 -18.83 40.04
N LEU A 252 3.07 -19.18 38.82
CA LEU A 252 1.71 -18.89 38.33
C LEU A 252 0.66 -19.72 39.09
N PRO A 253 -0.55 -19.17 39.30
CA PRO A 253 -1.70 -19.94 39.77
C PRO A 253 -1.95 -21.18 38.91
N GLU A 254 -2.47 -22.24 39.53
CA GLU A 254 -2.66 -23.55 38.89
C GLU A 254 -3.35 -23.48 37.52
N VAL A 255 -4.37 -22.63 37.39
CA VAL A 255 -5.13 -22.42 36.15
C VAL A 255 -4.23 -21.91 35.01
N LEU A 256 -3.38 -20.92 35.28
CA LEU A 256 -2.47 -20.34 34.27
C LEU A 256 -1.30 -21.26 33.98
N ASN A 257 -0.78 -21.94 35.00
CA ASN A 257 0.32 -22.90 34.84
C ASN A 257 -0.12 -24.10 33.97
N SER A 258 -1.32 -24.63 34.22
CA SER A 258 -1.93 -25.69 33.41
C SER A 258 -2.16 -25.26 31.95
N GLY A 259 -2.57 -24.01 31.72
CA GLY A 259 -2.68 -23.46 30.37
C GLY A 259 -1.32 -23.34 29.67
N CYS A 260 -0.29 -22.89 30.39
CA CYS A 260 1.06 -22.75 29.85
C CYS A 260 1.70 -24.10 29.49
N SER A 261 1.43 -25.16 30.25
CA SER A 261 2.02 -26.48 30.03
C SER A 261 1.49 -27.21 28.79
N ALA A 262 0.40 -26.73 28.18
CA ALA A 262 -0.13 -27.24 26.93
C ALA A 262 0.76 -26.92 25.70
N PHE A 263 1.70 -25.98 25.84
CA PHE A 263 2.56 -25.51 24.76
C PHE A 263 4.00 -26.04 24.94
N SER A 264 4.49 -26.74 23.91
CA SER A 264 5.89 -27.21 23.88
C SER A 264 6.86 -26.13 23.38
N ASP A 265 6.38 -25.20 22.55
CA ASP A 265 7.15 -24.05 22.10
C ASP A 265 7.09 -22.92 23.13
N ARG A 266 8.27 -22.42 23.51
CA ARG A 266 8.41 -21.39 24.55
C ARG A 266 7.76 -20.06 24.13
N ARG A 267 7.77 -19.74 22.84
CA ARG A 267 7.14 -18.51 22.33
C ARG A 267 5.63 -18.62 22.31
N GLU A 268 5.08 -19.75 21.89
CA GLU A 268 3.64 -20.02 21.93
C GLU A 268 3.08 -19.93 23.35
N ARG A 269 3.79 -20.50 24.32
CA ARG A 269 3.48 -20.39 25.75
C ARG A 269 3.44 -18.93 26.23
N ASP A 270 4.46 -18.15 25.89
CA ASP A 270 4.55 -16.75 26.31
C ASP A 270 3.46 -15.88 25.63
N VAL A 271 3.13 -16.18 24.36
CA VAL A 271 2.01 -15.57 23.62
C VAL A 271 0.68 -15.88 24.30
N PHE A 272 0.44 -17.14 24.65
CA PHE A 272 -0.73 -17.57 25.40
C PHE A 272 -0.83 -16.84 26.74
N LEU A 273 0.24 -16.86 27.54
CA LEU A 273 0.23 -16.27 28.89
C LEU A 273 -0.04 -14.76 28.84
N THR A 274 0.57 -14.05 27.89
CA THR A 274 0.36 -12.61 27.70
C THR A 274 -1.09 -12.31 27.27
N GLY A 275 -1.67 -13.16 26.42
CA GLY A 275 -3.07 -13.05 26.02
C GLY A 275 -4.05 -13.34 27.17
N ALA A 276 -3.81 -14.41 27.92
CA ALA A 276 -4.62 -14.82 29.05
C ALA A 276 -4.66 -13.75 30.15
N ILE A 277 -3.51 -13.14 30.48
CA ILE A 277 -3.43 -12.05 31.46
C ILE A 277 -4.25 -10.83 31.00
N ALA A 278 -4.19 -10.48 29.71
CA ALA A 278 -4.98 -9.37 29.18
C ALA A 278 -6.49 -9.61 29.31
N ILE A 279 -6.95 -10.84 29.03
CA ILE A 279 -8.37 -11.21 29.20
C ILE A 279 -8.77 -11.17 30.68
N LEU A 280 -7.99 -11.83 31.54
CA LEU A 280 -8.25 -11.88 32.98
C LEU A 280 -8.31 -10.50 33.61
N SER A 281 -7.51 -9.55 33.12
CA SER A 281 -7.50 -8.18 33.60
C SER A 281 -8.88 -7.50 33.51
N GLY A 282 -9.69 -7.83 32.49
CA GLY A 282 -11.06 -7.34 32.34
C GLY A 282 -12.10 -8.09 33.20
N CYS A 283 -11.73 -9.23 33.80
CA CYS A 283 -12.60 -10.06 34.62
C CYS A 283 -12.42 -9.83 36.12
N LEU A 284 -11.70 -8.79 36.54
CA LEU A 284 -11.42 -8.45 37.94
C LEU A 284 -12.10 -7.15 38.38
N PRO A 285 -13.45 -7.09 38.43
CA PRO A 285 -14.19 -5.86 38.74
C PRO A 285 -13.97 -5.37 40.18
N GLY A 286 -13.52 -6.24 41.09
CA GLY A 286 -13.22 -5.91 42.48
C GLY A 286 -11.79 -5.43 42.73
N VAL A 287 -10.97 -5.30 41.68
CA VAL A 287 -9.58 -4.86 41.79
C VAL A 287 -9.48 -3.44 41.21
N SER A 288 -9.18 -2.47 42.06
CA SER A 288 -8.88 -1.10 41.65
C SER A 288 -7.77 -0.51 42.51
N GLY A 289 -7.17 0.59 42.06
CA GLY A 289 -6.14 1.32 42.80
C GLY A 289 -6.22 2.81 42.52
N ILE A 290 -5.55 3.62 43.33
CA ILE A 290 -5.47 5.07 43.11
C ILE A 290 -4.13 5.40 42.46
N TYR A 291 -4.17 5.97 41.26
CA TYR A 291 -3.01 6.50 40.54
C TYR A 291 -3.27 7.94 40.11
N ALA A 292 -2.36 8.87 40.40
CA ALA A 292 -2.52 10.29 40.12
C ALA A 292 -3.89 10.86 40.59
N GLN A 293 -4.30 10.49 41.82
CA GLN A 293 -5.60 10.86 42.43
C GLN A 293 -6.84 10.39 41.66
N LYS A 294 -6.69 9.45 40.73
CA LYS A 294 -7.80 8.82 40.01
C LYS A 294 -7.86 7.34 40.33
N GLU A 295 -9.08 6.84 40.46
CA GLU A 295 -9.30 5.40 40.51
C GLU A 295 -8.98 4.80 39.13
N VAL A 296 -8.15 3.75 39.14
CA VAL A 296 -7.75 3.00 37.94
C VAL A 296 -8.07 1.53 38.14
N TYR A 297 -8.39 0.86 37.03
CA TYR A 297 -8.71 -0.56 36.96
C TYR A 297 -7.60 -1.31 36.21
N PRO A 298 -7.42 -2.60 36.45
CA PRO A 298 -6.28 -3.35 35.90
C PRO A 298 -6.38 -3.62 34.40
N ASN A 299 -7.27 -2.98 33.64
CA ASN A 299 -7.48 -3.27 32.21
C ASN A 299 -6.18 -3.18 31.41
N LEU A 300 -5.65 -4.35 31.00
CA LEU A 300 -4.45 -4.49 30.19
C LEU A 300 -4.85 -4.72 28.73
N PHE A 301 -4.16 -4.02 27.84
CA PHE A 301 -4.25 -4.23 26.39
C PHE A 301 -2.97 -4.90 25.91
N SER A 302 -3.11 -6.01 25.19
CA SER A 302 -2.00 -6.75 24.60
C SER A 302 -2.05 -6.67 23.08
N PHE A 303 -0.90 -6.44 22.46
CA PHE A 303 -0.73 -6.50 21.00
C PHE A 303 0.47 -7.37 20.67
N ILE A 304 0.25 -8.44 19.91
CA ILE A 304 1.26 -9.45 19.63
C ILE A 304 1.71 -9.33 18.17
N ILE A 305 2.94 -8.84 17.98
CA ILE A 305 3.58 -8.73 16.67
C ILE A 305 4.60 -9.86 16.54
N ALA A 306 4.45 -10.71 15.53
CA ALA A 306 5.47 -11.70 15.19
C ALA A 306 5.53 -11.94 13.68
N PRO A 307 6.63 -12.48 13.13
CA PRO A 307 6.71 -12.95 11.74
C PRO A 307 5.76 -14.13 11.43
N ALA A 308 5.59 -14.47 10.16
CA ALA A 308 4.77 -15.63 9.75
C ALA A 308 5.34 -16.93 10.35
N ALA A 309 4.46 -17.83 10.79
CA ALA A 309 4.80 -19.12 11.44
C ALA A 309 5.61 -19.00 12.77
N SER A 310 5.50 -17.87 13.49
CA SER A 310 6.17 -17.65 14.78
C SER A 310 5.26 -17.86 16.00
N GLY A 311 4.28 -18.76 15.93
CA GLY A 311 3.43 -19.12 17.08
C GLY A 311 2.23 -18.19 17.37
N LYS A 312 1.89 -17.25 16.47
CA LYS A 312 0.76 -16.32 16.69
C LYS A 312 -0.62 -17.00 16.77
N GLY A 313 -0.76 -18.19 16.19
CA GLY A 313 -2.01 -18.97 16.21
C GLY A 313 -2.29 -19.67 17.54
N ALA A 314 -1.42 -19.54 18.55
CA ALA A 314 -1.66 -20.09 19.88
C ALA A 314 -2.93 -19.54 20.57
N MET A 315 -3.48 -18.43 20.06
CA MET A 315 -4.71 -17.79 20.54
C MET A 315 -5.95 -18.08 19.67
N ASP A 316 -5.89 -19.04 18.73
CA ASP A 316 -7.00 -19.34 17.80
C ASP A 316 -8.20 -20.10 18.44
N PHE A 317 -8.33 -20.09 19.78
CA PHE A 317 -9.45 -20.71 20.52
C PHE A 317 -9.93 -19.84 21.68
#